data_AF-A0A2E4J239-F1
#
_entry.id   AF-A0A2E4J239-F1
#
_cell.length_a   1.000
_cell.length_b   1.000
_cell.length_c   1.000
_cell.angle_alpha   90.00
_cell.angle_beta   90.00
_cell.angle_gamma   90.00
#
_symmetry.space_group_name_H-M   'P 1'
#
loop_
_entity.id
_entity.type
_entity.pdbx_description
1 polymer ?
#
loop_
_entity_poly.entity_id
_entity_poly.type
_entity_poly.pdbx_seq_one_letter_code
_entity_poly.pdbx_strand_id
1 'polypeptide(L)'
;MANPELTPDLHASPEEEAKQLLEKHGENGLKSITPMLMQQFLVLQTRAQIMLTITTLTLTITGFSGQKIAASGDFSRYAMVLGILATLSSTLLILGGSLRIRWVTQFRGDNDLDLITRVIRYRNGKTNLFFAEICLLLLGLASYVSSVTAYFLSGS
;
A
#
# COMPACT_ATOMS: atom_id res chain seq x y z
N MET A 1 -25.70 13.34 2.85
CA MET A 1 -26.07 13.28 4.28
C MET A 1 -25.29 12.15 4.90
N ALA A 2 -24.28 12.46 5.72
CA ALA A 2 -23.51 11.45 6.43
C ALA A 2 -24.40 10.80 7.50
N ASN A 3 -24.40 9.47 7.58
CA ASN A 3 -25.12 8.74 8.61
C ASN A 3 -24.51 9.09 9.98
N PRO A 4 -25.27 9.64 10.95
CA PRO A 4 -24.75 10.01 12.27
C PRO A 4 -24.22 8.84 13.11
N GLU A 5 -24.50 7.58 12.71
CA GLU A 5 -23.89 6.38 13.31
C GLU A 5 -22.50 6.02 12.75
N LEU A 6 -22.02 6.75 11.73
CA LEU A 6 -20.64 6.69 11.26
C LEU A 6 -19.86 7.85 11.88
N THR A 7 -19.86 7.94 13.21
CA THR A 7 -18.84 8.76 13.89
C THR A 7 -17.47 8.23 13.47
N PRO A 8 -16.55 9.11 13.06
CA PRO A 8 -15.19 8.72 12.76
C PRO A 8 -14.47 8.50 14.09
N ASP A 9 -14.80 7.39 14.77
CA ASP A 9 -14.00 6.87 15.86
C ASP A 9 -12.72 6.29 15.24
N LEU A 10 -11.92 7.20 14.69
CA LEU A 10 -10.52 7.01 14.36
C LEU A 10 -9.87 6.50 15.65
N HIS A 11 -9.44 5.24 15.62
CA HIS A 11 -8.81 4.50 16.71
C HIS A 11 -9.74 3.73 17.67
N ALA A 12 -10.82 3.11 17.19
CA ALA A 12 -11.24 1.85 17.84
C ALA A 12 -10.04 0.89 17.79
N SER A 13 -9.53 0.49 18.95
CA SER A 13 -8.49 -0.53 19.04
C SER A 13 -8.92 -1.78 18.25
N PRO A 14 -7.99 -2.61 17.76
CA PRO A 14 -8.36 -3.86 17.06
C PRO A 14 -9.33 -4.75 17.84
N GLU A 15 -9.34 -4.61 19.17
CA GLU A 15 -10.25 -5.31 20.09
C GLU A 15 -11.64 -4.68 20.10
N GLU A 16 -11.76 -3.35 20.15
CA GLU A 16 -13.04 -2.64 20.05
C GLU A 16 -13.68 -2.81 18.67
N GLU A 17 -12.90 -2.73 17.59
CA GLU A 17 -13.42 -3.00 16.24
C GLU A 17 -13.95 -4.44 16.13
N ALA A 18 -13.20 -5.42 16.66
CA ALA A 18 -13.63 -6.81 16.67
C ALA A 18 -14.93 -7.01 17.47
N LYS A 19 -15.02 -6.37 18.64
CA LYS A 19 -16.20 -6.43 19.52
C LYS A 19 -17.42 -5.82 18.82
N GLN A 20 -17.29 -4.64 18.22
CA GLN A 20 -18.37 -4.00 17.48
C GLN A 20 -18.82 -4.84 16.27
N LEU A 21 -17.87 -5.46 15.56
CA LEU A 21 -18.20 -6.33 14.42
C LEU A 21 -18.98 -7.58 14.86
N LEU A 22 -18.57 -8.21 15.97
CA LEU A 22 -19.28 -9.36 16.54
C LEU A 22 -20.68 -8.98 17.04
N GLU A 23 -20.81 -7.86 17.77
CA GLU A 23 -22.09 -7.36 18.26
C GLU A 23 -23.07 -7.05 17.12
N LYS A 24 -22.60 -6.45 16.01
CA LYS A 24 -23.44 -6.13 14.85
C LYS A 24 -23.91 -7.34 14.05
N HIS A 25 -23.21 -8.47 14.13
CA HIS A 25 -23.52 -9.66 13.30
C HIS A 25 -24.12 -10.85 14.08
N GLY A 26 -24.25 -10.75 15.41
CA GLY A 26 -25.02 -11.69 16.24
C GLY A 26 -24.47 -13.13 16.27
N GLU A 27 -25.34 -14.12 16.48
CA GLU A 27 -24.98 -15.54 16.70
C GLU A 27 -24.19 -16.21 15.56
N ASN A 28 -24.24 -15.67 14.34
CA ASN A 28 -23.46 -16.15 13.18
C ASN A 28 -22.28 -15.21 12.83
N GLY A 29 -21.87 -14.35 13.76
CA GLY A 29 -20.92 -13.26 13.52
C GLY A 29 -19.65 -13.70 12.80
N LEU A 30 -19.04 -14.80 13.22
CA LEU A 30 -17.80 -15.27 12.58
C LEU A 30 -17.98 -15.62 11.10
N LYS A 31 -19.10 -16.27 10.73
CA LYS A 31 -19.38 -16.68 9.34
C LYS A 31 -19.64 -15.49 8.43
N SER A 32 -20.29 -14.42 8.92
CA SER A 32 -20.56 -13.24 8.10
C SER A 32 -19.37 -12.27 8.05
N ILE A 33 -18.57 -12.18 9.11
CA ILE A 33 -17.42 -11.27 9.18
C ILE A 33 -16.26 -11.77 8.32
N THR A 34 -16.04 -13.09 8.27
CA THR A 34 -14.95 -13.71 7.48
C THR A 34 -14.91 -13.25 6.01
N PRO A 35 -16.00 -13.34 5.21
CA PRO A 35 -15.97 -12.89 3.81
C PRO A 35 -15.72 -11.38 3.67
N MET A 36 -16.24 -10.56 4.59
CA MET A 36 -15.95 -9.12 4.62
C MET A 36 -14.46 -8.85 4.85
N LEU A 37 -13.83 -9.54 5.81
CA LEU A 37 -12.38 -9.43 6.07
C LEU A 37 -11.56 -9.90 4.88
N MET A 38 -11.95 -11.02 4.24
CA MET A 38 -11.30 -11.50 3.02
C MET A 38 -11.34 -10.45 1.89
N GLN A 39 -12.48 -9.77 1.72
CA GLN A 39 -12.61 -8.71 0.72
C GLN A 39 -11.66 -7.53 1.00
N GLN A 40 -11.45 -7.15 2.26
CA GLN A 40 -10.49 -6.10 2.62
C GLN A 40 -9.05 -6.46 2.23
N PHE A 41 -8.64 -7.72 2.43
CA PHE A 41 -7.32 -8.20 1.98
C PHE A 41 -7.21 -8.21 0.45
N LEU A 42 -8.28 -8.57 -0.27
CA LEU A 42 -8.32 -8.52 -1.73
C LEU A 42 -8.20 -7.09 -2.28
N VAL A 43 -8.78 -6.11 -1.59
CA VAL A 43 -8.59 -4.69 -1.92
C VAL A 43 -7.13 -4.28 -1.75
N LEU A 44 -6.48 -4.69 -0.65
CA LEU A 44 -5.07 -4.40 -0.43
C LEU A 44 -4.19 -5.04 -1.53
N GLN A 45 -4.47 -6.29 -1.89
CA GLN A 45 -3.77 -7.01 -2.95
C GLN A 45 -3.91 -6.30 -4.31
N THR A 46 -5.13 -5.90 -4.67
CA THR A 46 -5.40 -5.17 -5.92
C THR A 46 -4.65 -3.85 -5.98
N ARG A 47 -4.65 -3.08 -4.88
CA ARG A 47 -3.91 -1.81 -4.81
C ARG A 47 -2.40 -2.01 -4.98
N ALA A 48 -1.84 -3.06 -4.37
CA ALA A 48 -0.43 -3.43 -4.53
C ALA A 48 -0.09 -3.80 -5.99
N GLN A 49 -0.97 -4.53 -6.70
CA GLN A 49 -0.78 -4.86 -8.12
C GLN A 49 -0.78 -3.62 -9.02
N ILE A 50 -1.66 -2.65 -8.75
CA ILE A 50 -1.68 -1.37 -9.47
C ILE A 50 -0.35 -0.63 -9.26
N MET A 51 0.18 -0.59 -8.03
CA MET A 51 1.48 0.02 -7.76
C MET A 51 2.64 -0.67 -8.47
N LEU A 52 2.65 -2.01 -8.53
CA LEU A 52 3.65 -2.75 -9.31
C LEU A 52 3.58 -2.40 -10.80
N THR A 53 2.37 -2.26 -11.33
CA THR A 53 2.15 -1.85 -12.73
C THR A 53 2.72 -0.45 -12.99
N ILE A 54 2.38 0.52 -12.13
CA ILE A 54 2.91 1.89 -12.24
C ILE A 54 4.43 1.88 -12.18
N THR A 55 5.01 1.15 -11.23
CA THR A 55 6.46 1.06 -11.08
C THR A 55 7.11 0.47 -12.33
N THR A 56 6.54 -0.60 -12.87
CA THR A 56 7.05 -1.26 -14.09
C THR A 56 7.03 -0.29 -15.27
N LEU A 57 5.96 0.48 -15.43
CA LEU A 57 5.87 1.52 -16.46
C LEU A 57 6.94 2.60 -16.25
N THR A 58 7.14 3.09 -15.02
CA THR A 58 8.17 4.09 -14.73
C THR A 58 9.57 3.56 -15.06
N LEU A 59 9.90 2.34 -14.64
CA LEU A 59 11.22 1.74 -14.90
C LEU A 59 11.47 1.50 -16.40
N THR A 60 10.44 1.06 -17.14
CA THR A 60 10.56 0.85 -18.59
C THR A 60 10.73 2.16 -19.36
N ILE A 61 9.92 3.19 -19.06
CA ILE A 61 10.08 4.52 -19.65
C ILE A 61 11.48 5.07 -19.36
N THR A 62 11.91 4.97 -18.10
CA THR A 62 13.26 5.39 -17.68
C THR A 62 14.36 4.61 -18.40
N GLY A 63 14.16 3.31 -18.68
CA GLY A 63 15.11 2.50 -19.44
C GLY A 63 15.36 3.02 -20.86
N PHE A 64 14.34 3.56 -21.52
CA PHE A 64 14.45 4.10 -22.88
C PHE A 64 14.89 5.57 -22.91
N SER A 65 14.25 6.43 -22.12
CA SER A 65 14.49 7.89 -22.16
C SER A 65 15.53 8.37 -21.14
N GLY A 66 15.76 7.60 -20.08
CA GLY A 66 16.55 8.02 -18.92
C GLY A 66 18.03 8.26 -19.22
N GLN A 67 18.62 7.55 -20.19
CA GLN A 67 20.03 7.78 -20.57
C GLN A 67 20.25 9.20 -21.13
N LYS A 68 19.35 9.67 -21.99
CA LYS A 68 19.41 11.03 -22.54
C LYS A 68 19.17 12.08 -21.46
N ILE A 69 18.21 11.81 -20.58
CA ILE A 69 17.85 12.69 -19.46
C ILE A 69 19.01 12.82 -18.46
N ALA A 70 19.65 11.71 -18.10
CA ALA A 70 20.80 11.71 -17.19
C ALA A 70 22.04 12.36 -17.81
N ALA A 71 22.14 12.42 -19.14
CA ALA A 71 23.26 13.07 -19.83
C ALA A 71 23.11 14.59 -19.95
N SER A 72 21.94 15.18 -19.68
CA SER A 72 21.72 16.63 -19.88
C SER A 72 22.26 17.52 -18.77
N GLY A 73 22.59 16.95 -17.61
CA GLY A 73 23.11 17.72 -16.49
C GLY A 73 23.14 16.93 -15.19
N ASP A 74 23.97 17.40 -14.27
CA ASP A 74 24.22 16.72 -12.99
C ASP A 74 22.96 16.63 -12.12
N PHE A 75 22.13 17.68 -12.09
CA PHE A 75 20.87 17.65 -11.33
C PHE A 75 19.93 16.56 -11.85
N SER A 76 19.67 16.52 -13.17
CA SER A 76 18.84 15.49 -13.80
C SER A 76 19.40 14.09 -13.49
N ARG A 77 20.71 13.91 -13.62
CA ARG A 77 21.36 12.64 -13.32
C ARG A 77 21.13 12.17 -11.89
N TYR A 78 21.38 13.01 -10.89
CA TYR A 78 21.21 12.62 -9.48
C TYR A 78 19.74 12.41 -9.12
N ALA A 79 18.84 13.30 -9.57
CA ALA A 79 17.40 13.15 -9.36
C ALA A 79 16.85 11.87 -10.00
N MET A 80 17.34 11.51 -11.20
CA MET A 80 17.00 10.26 -11.88
C MET A 80 17.44 9.04 -11.08
N VAL A 81 18.71 9.00 -10.63
CA VAL A 81 19.25 7.88 -9.85
C VAL A 81 18.47 7.69 -8.55
N LEU A 82 18.22 8.78 -7.81
CA LEU A 82 17.42 8.73 -6.58
C LEU A 82 15.98 8.26 -6.86
N GLY A 83 15.38 8.73 -7.94
CA GLY A 83 14.04 8.31 -8.36
C GLY A 83 13.94 6.82 -8.64
N ILE A 84 14.89 6.27 -9.39
CA ILE A 84 14.97 4.83 -9.70
C ILE A 84 15.18 4.02 -8.42
N LEU A 85 16.13 4.40 -7.57
CA LEU A 85 16.44 3.65 -6.36
C LEU A 85 15.26 3.63 -5.37
N ALA A 86 14.59 4.76 -5.17
CA ALA A 86 13.41 4.85 -4.31
C ALA A 86 12.25 4.00 -4.87
N THR A 87 11.99 4.11 -6.18
CA THR A 87 10.95 3.34 -6.87
C THR A 87 11.21 1.83 -6.80
N LEU A 88 12.46 1.40 -7.03
CA LEU A 88 12.86 0.00 -6.91
C LEU A 88 12.73 -0.51 -5.47
N SER A 89 13.16 0.29 -4.50
CA SER A 89 13.04 -0.03 -3.07
C SER A 89 11.56 -0.22 -2.67
N SER A 90 10.68 0.67 -3.13
CA SER A 90 9.23 0.52 -2.94
C SER A 90 8.71 -0.79 -3.53
N THR A 91 9.17 -1.17 -4.73
CA THR A 91 8.75 -2.42 -5.38
C THR A 91 9.15 -3.64 -4.56
N LEU A 92 10.39 -3.67 -4.07
CA LEU A 92 10.91 -4.76 -3.26
C LEU A 92 10.12 -4.89 -1.94
N LEU A 93 9.77 -3.76 -1.32
CA LEU A 93 8.91 -3.73 -0.15
C LEU A 93 7.51 -4.26 -0.46
N ILE A 94 6.86 -3.83 -1.56
CA ILE A 94 5.54 -4.33 -1.97
C ILE A 94 5.56 -5.85 -2.17
N LEU A 95 6.59 -6.38 -2.86
CA LEU A 95 6.75 -7.81 -3.13
C LEU A 95 7.01 -8.63 -1.85
N GLY A 96 7.86 -8.13 -0.94
CA GLY A 96 8.18 -8.79 0.32
C GLY A 96 7.13 -8.60 1.42
N GLY A 97 6.39 -7.50 1.34
CA GLY A 97 5.49 -6.96 2.36
C GLY A 97 4.04 -7.12 1.96
N SER A 98 3.47 -6.09 1.34
CA SER A 98 2.01 -5.99 1.09
C SER A 98 1.42 -7.13 0.25
N LEU A 99 2.15 -7.70 -0.71
CA LEU A 99 1.68 -8.84 -1.51
C LEU A 99 1.66 -10.17 -0.75
N ARG A 100 2.46 -10.30 0.32
CA ARG A 100 2.47 -11.51 1.14
C ARG A 100 1.31 -11.49 2.13
N ILE A 101 0.13 -11.84 1.65
CA ILE A 101 -1.08 -11.98 2.45
C ILE A 101 -1.15 -13.41 3.01
N ARG A 102 -1.31 -13.52 4.34
CA ARG A 102 -1.65 -14.78 5.00
C ARG A 102 -3.14 -15.03 4.82
N TRP A 103 -3.52 -16.27 4.56
CA TRP A 103 -4.92 -16.63 4.40
C TRP A 103 -5.65 -16.45 5.73
N VAL A 104 -6.88 -15.93 5.70
CA VAL A 104 -7.71 -15.74 6.91
C VAL A 104 -7.91 -17.08 7.65
N THR A 105 -7.96 -18.19 6.91
CA THR A 105 -8.05 -19.56 7.43
C THR A 105 -6.83 -20.04 8.22
N GLN A 106 -5.67 -19.36 8.10
CA GLN A 106 -4.46 -19.70 8.85
C GLN A 106 -4.42 -19.06 10.24
N PHE A 107 -5.30 -18.10 10.51
CA PHE A 107 -5.38 -17.48 11.82
C PHE A 107 -6.09 -18.44 12.79
N ARG A 108 -5.55 -18.52 14.01
CA ARG A 108 -6.13 -19.26 15.13
C ARG A 108 -6.21 -18.30 16.31
N GLY A 109 -7.32 -18.34 17.03
CA GLY A 109 -7.55 -17.61 18.27
C GLY A 109 -8.25 -18.52 19.28
N ASP A 110 -8.13 -18.18 20.56
CA ASP A 110 -8.71 -18.97 21.65
C ASP A 110 -10.24 -18.81 21.72
N ASN A 111 -10.77 -17.72 21.15
CA ASN A 111 -12.19 -17.45 20.93
C ASN A 111 -12.39 -16.59 19.67
N ASP A 112 -13.65 -16.39 19.26
CA ASP A 112 -14.01 -15.62 18.06
C ASP A 112 -13.50 -14.18 18.10
N LEU A 113 -13.50 -13.56 19.28
CA LEU A 113 -13.00 -12.20 19.49
C LEU A 113 -11.49 -12.13 19.25
N ASP A 114 -10.71 -13.02 19.87
CA ASP A 114 -9.25 -13.09 19.70
C ASP A 114 -8.87 -13.39 18.25
N LEU A 115 -9.60 -14.29 17.58
CA LEU A 115 -9.38 -14.58 16.17
C LEU A 115 -9.56 -13.34 15.29
N ILE A 116 -10.69 -12.64 15.42
CA ILE A 116 -11.00 -11.44 14.63
C ILE A 116 -10.02 -10.30 14.96
N THR A 117 -9.72 -10.08 16.23
CA THR A 117 -8.73 -9.08 16.67
C THR A 117 -7.36 -9.33 16.04
N ARG A 118 -6.89 -10.58 15.98
CA ARG A 118 -5.62 -10.92 15.32
C ARG A 118 -5.64 -10.62 13.83
N VAL A 119 -6.74 -10.93 13.15
CA VAL A 119 -6.91 -10.63 11.72
C VAL A 119 -6.92 -9.13 11.46
N ILE A 120 -7.64 -8.34 12.27
CA ILE A 120 -7.69 -6.88 12.20
C ILE A 120 -6.32 -6.27 12.47
N ARG A 121 -5.61 -6.73 13.51
CA ARG A 121 -4.26 -6.26 13.83
C ARG A 121 -3.29 -6.52 12.67
N TYR A 122 -3.37 -7.71 12.07
CA TYR A 122 -2.58 -8.05 10.89
C TYR A 122 -2.93 -7.16 9.68
N ARG A 123 -4.22 -6.93 9.40
CA ARG A 123 -4.71 -6.02 8.37
C ARG A 123 -4.14 -4.61 8.57
N ASN A 124 -4.26 -4.05 9.77
CA ASN A 124 -3.79 -2.69 10.07
C ASN A 124 -2.27 -2.57 9.90
N GLY A 125 -1.51 -3.55 10.37
CA GLY A 125 -0.06 -3.59 10.14
C GLY A 125 0.30 -3.60 8.66
N LYS A 126 -0.42 -4.37 7.84
CA LYS A 126 -0.24 -4.39 6.38
C LYS A 126 -0.65 -3.07 5.72
N THR A 127 -1.74 -2.44 6.14
CA THR A 127 -2.16 -1.13 5.64
C THR A 127 -1.11 -0.05 5.94
N ASN A 128 -0.52 -0.07 7.14
CA ASN A 128 0.52 0.89 7.50
C ASN A 128 1.81 0.67 6.71
N LEU A 129 2.21 -0.60 6.50
CA LEU A 129 3.34 -0.92 5.64
C LEU A 129 3.09 -0.45 4.20
N PHE A 130 1.89 -0.72 3.68
CA PHE A 130 1.47 -0.28 2.35
C PHE A 130 1.50 1.25 2.20
N PHE A 131 1.13 1.99 3.25
CA PHE A 131 1.25 3.45 3.25
C PHE A 131 2.71 3.92 3.14
N ALA A 132 3.63 3.28 3.88
CA ALA A 132 5.06 3.59 3.76
C ALA A 132 5.60 3.27 2.36
N GLU A 133 5.17 2.16 1.75
CA GLU A 133 5.46 1.80 0.35
C GLU A 133 4.96 2.90 -0.62
N ILE A 134 3.72 3.39 -0.44
CA ILE A 134 3.17 4.49 -1.24
C ILE A 134 4.03 5.74 -1.13
N CYS A 135 4.38 6.16 0.10
CA CYS A 135 5.18 7.36 0.30
C CYS A 135 6.54 7.25 -0.41
N LEU A 136 7.17 6.08 -0.34
CA LEU A 136 8.45 5.83 -1.01
C LEU A 136 8.32 5.84 -2.54
N LEU A 137 7.26 5.24 -3.08
CA LEU A 137 6.96 5.29 -4.51
C LEU A 137 6.73 6.74 -4.97
N LEU A 138 5.94 7.51 -4.24
CA LEU A 138 5.65 8.91 -4.56
C LEU A 138 6.92 9.77 -4.54
N LEU A 139 7.81 9.54 -3.56
CA LEU A 139 9.11 10.20 -3.53
C LEU A 139 9.95 9.85 -4.76
N GLY A 140 9.98 8.57 -5.15
CA GLY A 140 10.68 8.10 -6.34
C GLY A 140 10.14 8.72 -7.63
N LEU A 141 8.82 8.72 -7.78
CA LEU A 141 8.12 9.32 -8.91
C LEU A 141 8.33 10.84 -8.98
N ALA A 142 8.25 11.54 -7.85
CA ALA A 142 8.49 12.98 -7.80
C ALA A 142 9.92 13.30 -8.23
N SER A 143 10.91 12.58 -7.72
CA SER A 143 12.32 12.75 -8.11
C SER A 143 12.55 12.47 -9.59
N TYR A 144 11.93 11.42 -10.13
CA TYR A 144 11.94 11.12 -11.57
C TYR A 144 11.35 12.27 -12.40
N VAL A 145 10.16 12.76 -12.03
CA VAL A 145 9.50 13.87 -12.72
C VAL A 145 10.36 15.13 -12.65
N SER A 146 10.94 15.46 -11.50
CA SER A 146 11.87 16.59 -11.36
C SER A 146 13.06 16.48 -12.29
N SER A 147 13.63 15.28 -12.47
CA SER A 147 14.70 15.06 -13.45
C SER A 147 14.23 15.31 -14.89
N VAL A 148 13.05 14.83 -15.25
CA VAL A 148 12.48 15.02 -16.60
C VAL A 148 12.22 16.51 -16.85
N THR A 149 11.62 17.21 -15.88
CA THR A 149 11.38 18.64 -15.97
C THR A 149 12.68 19.43 -16.09
N ALA A 150 13.69 19.10 -15.28
CA ALA A 150 14.99 19.75 -15.36
C ALA A 150 15.66 19.52 -16.72
N TYR A 151 15.55 18.32 -17.30
CA TYR A 151 16.00 18.05 -18.67
C TYR A 151 15.35 19.00 -19.68
N PHE A 152 14.01 19.15 -19.65
CA PHE A 152 13.31 20.05 -20.56
C PHE A 152 13.62 21.54 -20.33
N LEU A 153 13.87 21.94 -19.09
CA LEU A 153 14.22 23.33 -18.75
C LEU A 153 15.68 23.67 -19.05
N SER A 154 16.58 22.69 -19.02
CA SER A 154 18.03 22.89 -19.23
C SER A 154 18.43 22.87 -20.72
N GLY A 155 17.48 22.66 -21.62
CA GLY A 155 17.64 22.71 -23.09
C GLY A 155 16.96 21.52 -23.77
N SER A 156 16.13 21.66 -24.83
CA SER A 156 16.39 22.30 -26.14
C SER A 156 17.60 23.22 -26.24
#